data_AF-A0A970JN61-F1
#
_entry.id   AF-A0A970JN61-F1
#
_cell.length_a   1.000
_cell.length_b   1.000
_cell.length_c   1.000
_cell.angle_alpha   90.00
_cell.angle_beta   90.00
_cell.angle_gamma   90.00
#
_symmetry.space_group_name_H-M   'P 1'
#
loop_
_entity.id
_entity.type
_entity.pdbx_description
1 polymer ?
#
loop_
_entity_poly.entity_id
_entity_poly.type
_entity_poly.pdbx_seq_one_letter_code
_entity_poly.pdbx_strand_id
1 'polypeptide(L)'
;MRRLFNMLVVFFSIYLLIQLGFKYFGNGHEIEYQIETAGKKFNVKEIFVTNTQNEKDSYYFDVSVDDVLFSFQTYENFNKREMIIKDFKYFENEHYKCLLPIFYQEKIVMDIMCLNNSIIYYYHNIKGNDSELDSFVNNIDAYNYDLDLWKNDVEKSEKTGPVTIYVNNVIKEHYFGINSYKGIYLYNHTYNNIREIELFSNDIYTRDLEVMVDNCYVVADYNSKYEFSNFIVVNLMNGNKSIIKSNKKISFDSYIQGVVDRSIYIYDRSNKKQYELDINSNNVLEVGNPDTGIKYYNNGKWEYLEINELSKEDVIFNYGQTSTDNLEYERIDTTNYSKTGYTFYYKKTNNGYNVYRAPNRNPEIKTHLFTVKNISNIKYFDDFIYFVDGNTVKYYNDKMGLKSLFKNDEFDFNSSLKYSIYIEK
;
A
#
# COMPACT_ATOMS: atom_id res chain seq x y z
N MET A 1 57.27 23.95 -8.35
CA MET A 1 55.89 24.10 -8.89
C MET A 1 55.15 22.78 -9.09
N ARG A 2 55.73 21.75 -9.75
CA ARG A 2 55.05 20.46 -9.99
C ARG A 2 54.57 19.73 -8.71
N ARG A 3 55.36 19.72 -7.64
CA ARG A 3 54.94 19.14 -6.34
C ARG A 3 53.75 19.88 -5.71
N LEU A 4 53.78 21.22 -5.73
CA LEU A 4 52.70 22.08 -5.23
C LEU A 4 51.41 21.87 -6.04
N PHE A 5 51.52 21.80 -7.37
CA PHE A 5 50.39 21.49 -8.25
C PHE A 5 49.79 20.10 -7.97
N ASN A 6 50.64 19.06 -7.87
CA ASN A 6 50.17 17.71 -7.53
C ASN A 6 49.47 17.66 -6.16
N MET A 7 49.99 18.39 -5.16
CA MET A 7 49.36 18.50 -3.84
C MET A 7 47.97 19.14 -3.93
N LEU A 8 47.86 20.22 -4.72
CA LEU A 8 46.60 20.95 -4.93
C LEU A 8 45.55 20.08 -5.64
N VAL A 9 45.97 19.30 -6.65
CA VAL A 9 45.10 18.31 -7.32
C VAL A 9 44.62 17.25 -6.33
N VAL A 10 45.52 16.69 -5.51
CA VAL A 10 45.16 15.68 -4.50
C VAL A 10 44.17 16.24 -3.48
N PHE A 11 44.39 17.45 -2.96
CA PHE A 11 43.45 18.07 -2.03
C PHE A 11 42.10 18.37 -2.67
N PHE A 12 42.08 18.82 -3.92
CA PHE A 12 40.84 19.03 -4.66
C PHE A 12 40.09 17.71 -4.88
N SER A 13 40.79 16.62 -5.22
CA SER A 13 40.20 15.29 -5.33
C SER A 13 39.64 14.78 -4.01
N ILE A 14 40.36 14.95 -2.89
CA ILE A 14 39.88 14.56 -1.55
C ILE A 14 38.63 15.37 -1.18
N TYR A 15 38.65 16.68 -1.42
CA TYR A 15 37.49 17.55 -1.17
C TYR A 15 36.27 17.10 -1.98
N LEU A 16 36.44 16.79 -3.27
CA LEU A 16 35.36 16.26 -4.11
C LEU A 16 34.83 14.91 -3.59
N LEU A 17 35.72 14.00 -3.17
CA LEU A 17 35.30 12.71 -2.59
C LEU A 17 34.52 12.90 -1.29
N ILE A 18 34.93 13.83 -0.43
CA ILE A 18 34.21 14.16 0.81
C ILE A 18 32.83 14.74 0.48
N GLN A 19 32.73 15.67 -0.47
CA GLN A 19 31.44 16.22 -0.89
C GLN A 19 30.52 15.15 -1.50
N LEU A 20 31.06 14.25 -2.33
CA LEU A 20 30.31 13.12 -2.86
C LEU A 20 29.84 12.18 -1.74
N GLY A 21 30.68 11.95 -0.73
CA GLY A 21 30.35 11.19 0.47
C GLY A 21 29.17 11.81 1.21
N PHE A 22 29.22 13.10 1.55
CA PHE A 22 28.11 13.78 2.22
C PHE A 22 26.82 13.78 1.39
N LYS A 23 26.91 13.94 0.08
CA LYS A 23 25.74 13.89 -0.81
C LYS A 23 25.11 12.49 -0.86
N TYR A 24 25.92 11.43 -0.84
CA TYR A 24 25.42 10.06 -0.95
C TYR A 24 24.87 9.55 0.39
N PHE A 25 25.56 9.86 1.50
CA PHE A 25 25.22 9.40 2.85
C PHE A 25 24.43 10.39 3.70
N GLY A 26 24.14 11.59 3.20
CA GLY A 26 23.29 12.56 3.89
C GLY A 26 21.86 12.06 4.09
N ASN A 27 21.18 12.59 5.10
CA ASN A 27 19.80 12.21 5.46
C ASN A 27 18.72 12.98 4.68
N GLY A 28 19.13 13.77 3.68
CA GLY A 28 18.26 14.63 2.88
C GLY A 28 18.55 16.12 3.11
N HIS A 29 17.55 16.97 2.85
CA HIS A 29 17.68 18.43 2.92
C HIS A 29 16.35 19.10 3.28
N GLU A 30 16.42 20.34 3.75
CA GLU A 30 15.28 21.23 3.97
C GLU A 30 15.64 22.58 3.39
N ILE A 31 14.84 23.05 2.44
CA ILE A 31 15.09 24.30 1.71
C ILE A 31 13.78 25.06 1.51
N GLU A 32 13.91 26.37 1.37
CA GLU A 32 12.80 27.25 1.01
C GLU A 32 13.19 28.05 -0.23
N TYR A 33 12.25 28.18 -1.16
CA TYR A 33 12.46 28.92 -2.40
C TYR A 33 11.14 29.48 -2.94
N GLN A 34 11.25 30.37 -3.91
CA GLN A 34 10.11 31.08 -4.49
C GLN A 34 9.99 30.77 -5.98
N ILE A 35 8.76 30.56 -6.43
CA ILE A 35 8.40 30.43 -7.85
C ILE A 35 7.40 31.53 -8.17
N GLU A 36 7.62 32.27 -9.25
CA GLU A 36 6.68 33.27 -9.73
C GLU A 36 6.07 32.78 -11.05
N THR A 37 4.76 32.52 -11.04
CA THR A 37 4.02 32.05 -12.22
C THR A 37 2.68 32.78 -12.30
N ALA A 38 2.30 33.20 -13.51
CA ALA A 38 1.03 33.90 -13.78
C ALA A 38 0.80 35.15 -12.90
N GLY A 39 1.88 35.86 -12.55
CA GLY A 39 1.82 37.06 -11.70
C GLY A 39 1.59 36.77 -10.20
N LYS A 40 1.57 35.50 -9.79
CA LYS A 40 1.50 35.08 -8.40
C LYS A 40 2.84 34.57 -7.90
N LYS A 41 3.06 34.72 -6.60
CA LYS A 41 4.27 34.31 -5.91
C LYS A 41 3.97 33.13 -4.99
N PHE A 42 4.64 32.01 -5.24
CA PHE A 42 4.52 30.77 -4.48
C PHE A 42 5.75 30.62 -3.61
N ASN A 43 5.55 30.51 -2.29
CA ASN A 43 6.61 30.13 -1.36
C ASN A 43 6.58 28.62 -1.19
N VAL A 44 7.68 27.95 -1.53
CA VAL A 44 7.81 26.50 -1.48
C VAL A 44 8.81 26.14 -0.38
N LYS A 45 8.36 25.38 0.59
CA LYS A 45 9.22 24.67 1.53
C LYS A 45 9.30 23.21 1.10
N GLU A 46 10.50 22.75 0.76
CA GLU A 46 10.80 21.40 0.33
C GLU A 46 11.63 20.69 1.40
N ILE A 47 11.17 19.52 1.83
CA ILE A 47 11.90 18.65 2.77
C ILE A 47 12.08 17.29 2.11
N PHE A 48 13.32 16.92 1.86
CA PHE A 48 13.69 15.58 1.39
C PHE A 48 14.23 14.76 2.55
N VAL A 49 13.77 13.52 2.68
CA VAL A 49 14.31 12.53 3.61
C VAL A 49 14.83 11.33 2.82
N THR A 50 16.03 10.88 3.16
CA THR A 50 16.64 9.65 2.59
C THR A 50 17.54 8.99 3.61
N ASN A 51 17.95 7.74 3.36
CA ASN A 51 18.93 7.01 4.18
C ASN A 51 18.59 6.96 5.68
N THR A 52 17.31 7.10 6.05
CA THR A 52 16.87 7.14 7.44
C THR A 52 16.21 5.81 7.78
N GLN A 53 16.65 5.18 8.87
CA GLN A 53 16.11 3.89 9.30
C GLN A 53 14.59 3.98 9.55
N ASN A 54 13.85 2.99 9.05
CA ASN A 54 12.39 2.91 9.16
C ASN A 54 11.66 4.11 8.56
N GLU A 55 12.25 4.77 7.56
CA GLU A 55 11.60 5.81 6.76
C GLU A 55 11.75 5.46 5.27
N LYS A 56 10.81 5.93 4.45
CA LYS A 56 10.85 5.77 3.00
C LYS A 56 11.37 7.06 2.39
N ASP A 57 12.29 6.96 1.43
CA ASP A 57 12.79 8.13 0.71
C ASP A 57 11.62 8.93 0.13
N SER A 58 11.50 10.21 0.52
CA SER A 58 10.35 11.03 0.13
C SER A 58 10.67 12.52 0.10
N TYR A 59 9.93 13.23 -0.75
CA TYR A 59 9.87 14.68 -0.78
C TYR A 59 8.54 15.16 -0.20
N TYR A 60 8.59 16.05 0.77
CA TYR A 60 7.45 16.75 1.36
C TYR A 60 7.48 18.22 0.96
N PHE A 61 6.30 18.79 0.72
CA PHE A 61 6.12 20.17 0.31
C PHE A 61 5.05 20.87 1.14
N ASP A 62 5.39 22.08 1.58
CA ASP A 62 4.42 23.12 1.92
C ASP A 62 4.52 24.22 0.85
N VAL A 63 3.41 24.48 0.16
CA VAL A 63 3.32 25.53 -0.86
C VAL A 63 2.31 26.56 -0.41
N SER A 64 2.79 27.77 -0.10
CA SER A 64 1.95 28.90 0.26
C SER A 64 1.80 29.86 -0.90
N VAL A 65 0.56 30.22 -1.21
CA VAL A 65 0.20 31.25 -2.20
C VAL A 65 -0.95 32.08 -1.62
N ASP A 66 -0.76 33.40 -1.57
CA ASP A 66 -1.64 34.32 -0.85
C ASP A 66 -1.84 33.83 0.61
N ASP A 67 -3.09 33.61 1.05
CA ASP A 67 -3.42 33.10 2.39
C ASP A 67 -3.69 31.57 2.42
N VAL A 68 -3.24 30.85 1.40
CA VAL A 68 -3.57 29.43 1.17
C VAL A 68 -2.32 28.58 1.30
N LEU A 69 -2.45 27.44 1.98
CA LEU A 69 -1.40 26.44 2.12
C LEU A 69 -1.84 25.11 1.49
N PHE A 70 -0.99 24.57 0.62
CA PHE A 70 -1.07 23.20 0.14
C PHE A 70 0.06 22.39 0.78
N SER A 71 -0.29 21.26 1.39
CA SER A 71 0.68 20.32 1.97
C SER A 71 0.55 18.95 1.33
N PHE A 72 1.63 18.43 0.76
CA PHE A 72 1.64 17.15 0.07
C PHE A 72 3.02 16.50 0.09
N GLN A 73 3.09 15.21 -0.25
CA GLN A 73 4.36 14.50 -0.39
C GLN A 73 4.34 13.55 -1.58
N THR A 74 5.52 13.14 -2.03
CA THR A 74 5.71 12.14 -3.07
C THR A 74 6.91 11.25 -2.77
N TYR A 75 6.80 9.98 -3.16
CA TYR A 75 7.91 9.01 -3.11
C TYR A 75 8.64 8.89 -4.46
N GLU A 76 8.34 9.77 -5.42
CA GLU A 76 9.04 9.78 -6.71
C GLU A 76 10.53 10.08 -6.52
N ASN A 77 11.38 9.34 -7.23
CA ASN A 77 12.82 9.51 -7.15
C ASN A 77 13.28 10.66 -8.06
N PHE A 78 13.74 11.75 -7.43
CA PHE A 78 14.37 12.90 -8.11
C PHE A 78 15.90 12.94 -7.94
N ASN A 79 16.52 11.81 -7.61
CA ASN A 79 17.97 11.65 -7.43
C ASN A 79 18.56 12.62 -6.41
N LYS A 80 17.86 12.82 -5.27
CA LYS A 80 18.27 13.71 -4.18
C LYS A 80 18.51 15.16 -4.63
N ARG A 81 17.83 15.60 -5.70
CA ARG A 81 17.90 16.99 -6.19
C ARG A 81 17.13 17.92 -5.25
N GLU A 82 17.58 19.15 -5.20
CA GLU A 82 16.94 20.28 -4.52
C GLU A 82 16.12 21.11 -5.53
N MET A 83 15.12 21.82 -5.02
CA MET A 83 14.23 22.72 -5.76
C MET A 83 13.55 21.99 -6.91
N ILE A 84 12.93 20.84 -6.61
CA ILE A 84 12.46 19.94 -7.66
C ILE A 84 11.16 20.38 -8.31
N ILE A 85 10.38 21.26 -7.67
CA ILE A 85 9.26 21.93 -8.34
C ILE A 85 9.80 23.11 -9.16
N LYS A 86 9.43 23.16 -10.44
CA LYS A 86 9.93 24.14 -11.42
C LYS A 86 8.88 25.15 -11.87
N ASP A 87 7.61 24.77 -11.87
CA ASP A 87 6.49 25.65 -12.24
C ASP A 87 5.22 25.20 -11.52
N PHE A 88 4.19 26.04 -11.53
CA PHE A 88 2.85 25.71 -11.07
C PHE A 88 1.80 26.08 -12.14
N LYS A 89 0.80 25.23 -12.36
CA LYS A 89 -0.47 25.70 -12.92
C LYS A 89 -1.41 26.01 -11.76
N TYR A 90 -1.99 27.20 -11.76
CA TYR A 90 -2.83 27.68 -10.68
C TYR A 90 -4.17 28.19 -11.21
N PHE A 91 -5.24 27.85 -10.51
CA PHE A 91 -6.60 28.27 -10.81
C PHE A 91 -7.29 28.71 -9.52
N GLU A 92 -8.12 29.75 -9.59
CA GLU A 92 -8.88 30.24 -8.45
C GLU A 92 -10.21 30.82 -8.92
N ASN A 93 -11.28 30.40 -8.26
CA ASN A 93 -12.60 31.01 -8.37
C ASN A 93 -13.29 31.01 -6.99
N GLU A 94 -14.60 31.26 -6.94
CA GLU A 94 -15.37 31.31 -5.69
C GLU A 94 -15.46 29.96 -4.97
N HIS A 95 -15.25 28.84 -5.67
CA HIS A 95 -15.44 27.49 -5.15
C HIS A 95 -14.13 26.77 -4.82
N TYR A 96 -13.10 26.98 -5.63
CA TYR A 96 -11.85 26.23 -5.56
C TYR A 96 -10.64 27.13 -5.72
N LYS A 97 -9.57 26.74 -5.02
CA LYS A 97 -8.20 27.19 -5.28
C LYS A 97 -7.37 25.96 -5.60
N CYS A 98 -6.88 25.88 -6.83
CA CYS A 98 -6.26 24.67 -7.37
C CYS A 98 -4.80 24.91 -7.74
N LEU A 99 -3.98 23.88 -7.52
CA LEU A 99 -2.55 23.89 -7.77
C LEU A 99 -2.10 22.58 -8.43
N LEU A 100 -1.40 22.69 -9.55
CA LEU A 100 -0.67 21.60 -10.18
C LEU A 100 0.84 21.88 -10.11
N PRO A 101 1.61 21.17 -9.26
CA PRO A 101 3.06 21.26 -9.28
C PRO A 101 3.66 20.59 -10.53
N ILE A 102 4.51 21.33 -11.25
CA ILE A 102 5.31 20.81 -12.37
C ILE A 102 6.73 20.55 -11.86
N PHE A 103 7.13 19.29 -11.81
CA PHE A 103 8.41 18.89 -11.26
C PHE A 103 9.54 18.95 -12.30
N TYR A 104 10.77 18.76 -11.85
CA TYR A 104 11.97 18.67 -12.67
C TYR A 104 11.76 17.69 -13.83
N GLN A 105 12.19 18.11 -15.03
CA GLN A 105 11.92 17.41 -16.31
C GLN A 105 10.43 17.35 -16.69
N GLU A 106 9.65 18.35 -16.29
CA GLU A 106 8.21 18.47 -16.61
C GLU A 106 7.40 17.26 -16.15
N LYS A 107 7.88 16.57 -15.10
CA LYS A 107 7.21 15.40 -14.54
C LYS A 107 5.95 15.82 -13.78
N ILE A 108 4.88 15.05 -13.96
CA ILE A 108 3.67 15.09 -13.14
C ILE A 108 3.64 13.84 -12.26
N VAL A 109 3.51 14.02 -10.95
CA VAL A 109 3.51 12.90 -9.97
C VAL A 109 2.23 12.78 -9.17
N MET A 110 1.29 13.70 -9.39
CA MET A 110 -0.03 13.73 -8.78
C MET A 110 -0.97 14.60 -9.60
N ASP A 111 -2.27 14.40 -9.41
CA ASP A 111 -3.30 15.21 -10.03
C ASP A 111 -3.35 16.64 -9.44
N ILE A 112 -4.09 17.53 -10.08
CA ILE A 112 -4.36 18.89 -9.63
C ILE A 112 -5.04 18.85 -8.26
N MET A 113 -4.45 19.54 -7.29
CA MET A 113 -4.96 19.64 -5.93
C MET A 113 -5.83 20.88 -5.79
N CYS A 114 -7.12 20.70 -5.53
CA CYS A 114 -8.10 21.76 -5.37
C CYS A 114 -8.56 21.85 -3.91
N LEU A 115 -8.27 22.98 -3.27
CA LEU A 115 -8.72 23.27 -1.92
C LEU A 115 -10.16 23.78 -1.91
N ASN A 116 -11.01 23.16 -1.09
CA ASN A 116 -12.36 23.62 -0.78
C ASN A 116 -12.63 23.35 0.71
N ASN A 117 -13.03 24.38 1.46
CA ASN A 117 -13.31 24.29 2.90
C ASN A 117 -12.19 23.59 3.73
N SER A 118 -10.92 23.95 3.46
CA SER A 118 -9.73 23.38 4.11
C SER A 118 -9.45 21.88 3.82
N ILE A 119 -10.14 21.29 2.85
CA ILE A 119 -9.89 19.92 2.37
C ILE A 119 -9.39 19.99 0.93
N ILE A 120 -8.33 19.25 0.63
CA ILE A 120 -7.81 19.08 -0.71
C ILE A 120 -8.59 17.97 -1.42
N TYR A 121 -9.04 18.24 -2.63
CA TYR A 121 -9.63 17.28 -3.54
C TYR A 121 -8.77 17.21 -4.80
N TYR A 122 -8.47 16.00 -5.28
CA TYR A 122 -7.88 15.86 -6.61
C TYR A 122 -8.93 16.14 -7.69
N TYR A 123 -8.53 16.77 -8.80
CA TYR A 123 -9.44 17.15 -9.88
C TYR A 123 -10.28 15.98 -10.39
N HIS A 124 -9.72 14.79 -10.59
CA HIS A 124 -10.48 13.61 -11.05
C HIS A 124 -11.65 13.24 -10.12
N ASN A 125 -11.60 13.59 -8.84
CA ASN A 125 -12.69 13.34 -7.88
C ASN A 125 -13.83 14.38 -7.97
N ILE A 126 -13.57 15.55 -8.56
CA ILE A 126 -14.51 16.68 -8.61
C ILE A 126 -14.80 17.16 -10.03
N LYS A 127 -14.26 16.48 -11.05
CA LYS A 127 -14.50 16.76 -12.46
C LYS A 127 -16.01 16.84 -12.77
N GLY A 128 -16.42 17.87 -13.50
CA GLY A 128 -17.84 18.13 -13.81
C GLY A 128 -18.59 18.92 -12.74
N ASN A 129 -18.01 19.19 -11.57
CA ASN A 129 -18.64 20.01 -10.54
C ASN A 129 -18.50 21.52 -10.79
N ASP A 130 -17.52 21.94 -11.60
CA ASP A 130 -17.23 23.35 -11.89
C ASP A 130 -16.73 23.49 -13.33
N SER A 131 -17.49 24.21 -14.16
CA SER A 131 -17.19 24.34 -15.59
C SER A 131 -15.98 25.22 -15.89
N GLU A 132 -15.67 26.19 -15.03
CA GLU A 132 -14.49 27.06 -15.21
C GLU A 132 -13.22 26.28 -14.91
N LEU A 133 -13.23 25.48 -13.84
CA LEU A 133 -12.17 24.55 -13.51
C LEU A 133 -11.98 23.52 -14.63
N ASP A 134 -13.06 22.89 -15.11
CA ASP A 134 -12.98 21.92 -16.22
C ASP A 134 -12.37 22.56 -17.48
N SER A 135 -12.76 23.79 -17.81
CA SER A 135 -12.17 24.55 -18.92
C SER A 135 -10.69 24.84 -18.69
N PHE A 136 -10.30 25.25 -17.49
CA PHE A 136 -8.90 25.45 -17.13
C PHE A 136 -8.08 24.18 -17.33
N VAL A 137 -8.54 23.04 -16.81
CA VAL A 137 -7.82 21.76 -16.91
C VAL A 137 -7.68 21.29 -18.35
N ASN A 138 -8.74 21.42 -19.16
CA ASN A 138 -8.71 21.05 -20.58
C ASN A 138 -7.74 21.90 -21.41
N ASN A 139 -7.35 23.09 -20.93
CA ASN A 139 -6.40 23.99 -21.59
C ASN A 139 -4.96 23.84 -21.07
N ILE A 140 -4.68 22.89 -20.17
CA ILE A 140 -3.31 22.62 -19.70
C ILE A 140 -2.58 21.85 -20.82
N ASP A 141 -1.89 22.59 -21.70
CA ASP A 141 -1.00 22.05 -22.74
C ASP A 141 0.33 21.52 -22.16
N ALA A 142 0.30 20.80 -21.03
CA ALA A 142 1.50 20.19 -20.49
C ALA A 142 1.74 18.86 -21.21
N TYR A 143 2.90 18.70 -21.85
CA TYR A 143 3.30 17.49 -22.60
C TYR A 143 3.18 16.16 -21.81
N ASN A 144 3.01 16.23 -20.48
CA ASN A 144 2.93 15.07 -19.58
C ASN A 144 1.69 15.06 -18.66
N TYR A 145 0.74 15.99 -18.77
CA TYR A 145 -0.50 15.94 -17.99
C TYR A 145 -1.59 15.22 -18.79
N ASP A 146 -1.64 13.90 -18.61
CA ASP A 146 -2.61 13.03 -19.28
C ASP A 146 -3.76 12.68 -18.33
N LEU A 147 -4.96 13.19 -18.62
CA LEU A 147 -6.18 12.93 -17.85
C LEU A 147 -6.55 11.44 -17.81
N ASP A 148 -6.12 10.64 -18.80
CA ASP A 148 -6.42 9.21 -18.83
C ASP A 148 -5.67 8.43 -17.74
N LEU A 149 -4.58 9.00 -17.17
CA LEU A 149 -3.87 8.40 -16.03
C LEU A 149 -4.80 8.14 -14.84
N TRP A 150 -5.74 9.05 -14.58
CA TRP A 150 -6.69 8.95 -13.47
C TRP A 150 -8.05 8.33 -13.85
N LYS A 151 -8.26 7.97 -15.13
CA LYS A 151 -9.54 7.40 -15.61
C LYS A 151 -9.71 5.94 -15.21
N ASN A 152 -10.75 5.60 -14.46
CA ASN A 152 -11.07 4.19 -14.19
C ASN A 152 -11.56 3.47 -15.46
N ASP A 153 -10.70 2.69 -16.12
CA ASP A 153 -11.02 2.01 -17.38
C ASP A 153 -11.47 0.56 -17.13
N VAL A 154 -12.78 0.37 -17.22
CA VAL A 154 -13.44 -0.92 -17.03
C VAL A 154 -13.93 -1.54 -18.35
N GLU A 155 -13.61 -0.94 -19.50
CA GLU A 155 -14.12 -1.37 -20.80
C GLU A 155 -13.49 -2.70 -21.24
N LYS A 156 -12.17 -2.79 -21.16
CA LYS A 156 -11.44 -4.03 -21.46
C LYS A 156 -11.37 -4.91 -20.21
N SER A 157 -12.01 -6.08 -20.28
CA SER A 157 -12.00 -7.03 -19.17
C SER A 157 -11.86 -8.47 -19.62
N GLU A 158 -11.32 -9.28 -18.73
CA GLU A 158 -11.21 -10.73 -18.87
C GLU A 158 -12.05 -11.39 -17.79
N LYS A 159 -12.83 -12.42 -18.15
CA LYS A 159 -13.72 -13.11 -17.22
C LYS A 159 -13.43 -14.61 -17.20
N THR A 160 -13.36 -15.18 -16.01
CA THR A 160 -13.26 -16.63 -15.79
C THR A 160 -14.00 -16.98 -14.50
N GLY A 161 -15.02 -17.82 -14.61
CA GLY A 161 -15.92 -18.10 -13.49
C GLY A 161 -16.57 -16.80 -12.95
N PRO A 162 -16.57 -16.59 -11.63
CA PRO A 162 -17.14 -15.40 -11.00
C PRO A 162 -16.19 -14.18 -11.04
N VAL A 163 -14.95 -14.35 -11.50
CA VAL A 163 -13.93 -13.31 -11.50
C VAL A 163 -13.90 -12.57 -12.83
N THR A 164 -13.96 -11.24 -12.76
CA THR A 164 -13.77 -10.32 -13.89
C THR A 164 -12.61 -9.38 -13.57
N ILE A 165 -11.57 -9.33 -14.41
CA ILE A 165 -10.40 -8.46 -14.23
C ILE A 165 -10.44 -7.34 -15.27
N TYR A 166 -10.24 -6.10 -14.84
CA TYR A 166 -10.19 -4.93 -15.72
C TYR A 166 -8.76 -4.72 -16.21
N VAL A 167 -8.46 -5.24 -17.41
CA VAL A 167 -7.09 -5.39 -17.94
C VAL A 167 -6.35 -4.06 -18.00
N ASN A 168 -7.02 -2.98 -18.41
CA ASN A 168 -6.40 -1.67 -18.55
C ASN A 168 -6.05 -1.02 -17.20
N ASN A 169 -6.60 -1.52 -16.10
CA ASN A 169 -6.30 -1.05 -14.76
C ASN A 169 -5.26 -1.94 -14.04
N VAL A 170 -4.77 -3.02 -14.63
CA VAL A 170 -3.77 -3.88 -14.01
C VAL A 170 -2.39 -3.23 -14.09
N ILE A 171 -1.69 -3.18 -12.96
CA ILE A 171 -0.30 -2.70 -12.86
C ILE A 171 0.63 -3.90 -13.02
N LYS A 172 1.64 -3.77 -13.88
CA LYS A 172 2.48 -4.89 -14.33
C LYS A 172 3.28 -5.53 -13.19
N GLU A 173 3.76 -4.72 -12.26
CA GLU A 173 4.57 -5.12 -11.11
C GLU A 173 3.68 -5.66 -9.95
N HIS A 174 2.36 -5.63 -10.10
CA HIS A 174 1.41 -5.98 -9.05
C HIS A 174 0.71 -7.30 -9.37
N TYR A 175 1.12 -8.34 -8.67
CA TYR A 175 0.54 -9.67 -8.75
C TYR A 175 -0.59 -9.82 -7.74
N PHE A 176 -1.64 -10.55 -8.09
CA PHE A 176 -2.74 -10.80 -7.17
C PHE A 176 -3.34 -12.18 -7.34
N GLY A 177 -3.88 -12.68 -6.24
CA GLY A 177 -4.55 -13.97 -6.17
C GLY A 177 -5.93 -13.83 -5.52
N ILE A 178 -6.90 -14.54 -6.09
CA ILE A 178 -8.31 -14.49 -5.66
C ILE A 178 -8.74 -15.92 -5.36
N ASN A 179 -9.10 -16.19 -4.12
CA ASN A 179 -9.47 -17.55 -3.73
C ASN A 179 -10.81 -17.93 -4.38
N SER A 180 -10.89 -19.15 -4.91
CA SER A 180 -12.12 -19.80 -5.36
C SER A 180 -12.49 -20.91 -4.38
N TYR A 181 -13.62 -21.62 -4.52
CA TYR A 181 -13.93 -22.76 -3.66
C TYR A 181 -12.98 -23.95 -3.82
N LYS A 182 -12.39 -24.14 -5.01
CA LYS A 182 -11.49 -25.27 -5.32
C LYS A 182 -10.02 -24.90 -5.37
N GLY A 183 -9.68 -23.63 -5.34
CA GLY A 183 -8.29 -23.20 -5.36
C GLY A 183 -8.14 -21.70 -5.39
N ILE A 184 -7.43 -21.20 -6.41
CA ILE A 184 -7.07 -19.80 -6.56
C ILE A 184 -7.05 -19.38 -8.05
N TYR A 185 -7.60 -18.21 -8.34
CA TYR A 185 -7.43 -17.51 -9.62
C TYR A 185 -6.22 -16.60 -9.55
N LEU A 186 -5.36 -16.68 -10.56
CA LEU A 186 -4.23 -15.78 -10.77
C LEU A 186 -4.38 -15.03 -12.09
N TYR A 187 -3.94 -13.78 -12.13
CA TYR A 187 -3.81 -13.05 -13.38
C TYR A 187 -2.44 -13.28 -14.01
N ASN A 188 -2.43 -13.62 -15.30
CA ASN A 188 -1.20 -13.74 -16.06
C ASN A 188 -0.97 -12.48 -16.89
N HIS A 189 -0.02 -11.65 -16.46
CA HIS A 189 0.34 -10.40 -17.14
C HIS A 189 0.91 -10.61 -18.56
N THR A 190 1.52 -11.76 -18.84
CA THR A 190 2.13 -12.05 -20.17
C THR A 190 1.06 -12.32 -21.22
N TYR A 191 0.02 -13.06 -20.85
CA TYR A 191 -1.05 -13.46 -21.78
C TYR A 191 -2.34 -12.66 -21.59
N ASN A 192 -2.37 -11.74 -20.62
CA ASN A 192 -3.56 -10.99 -20.21
C ASN A 192 -4.78 -11.89 -20.02
N ASN A 193 -4.63 -12.97 -19.25
CA ASN A 193 -5.73 -13.90 -18.99
C ASN A 193 -5.76 -14.35 -17.53
N ILE A 194 -6.87 -14.96 -17.15
CA ILE A 194 -7.06 -15.54 -15.82
C ILE A 194 -6.72 -17.02 -15.88
N ARG A 195 -5.87 -17.47 -14.97
CA ARG A 195 -5.55 -18.88 -14.77
C ARG A 195 -6.13 -19.34 -13.45
N GLU A 196 -7.01 -20.34 -13.50
CA GLU A 196 -7.41 -21.07 -12.31
C GLU A 196 -6.40 -22.16 -11.98
N ILE A 197 -5.99 -22.23 -10.72
CA ILE A 197 -5.17 -23.32 -10.18
C ILE A 197 -6.03 -24.08 -9.19
N GLU A 198 -6.46 -25.27 -9.59
CA GLU A 198 -7.20 -26.19 -8.74
C GLU A 198 -6.27 -26.81 -7.68
N LEU A 199 -6.69 -26.73 -6.42
CA LEU A 199 -5.96 -27.23 -5.25
C LEU A 199 -6.71 -28.36 -4.54
N PHE A 200 -8.05 -28.38 -4.64
CA PHE A 200 -8.91 -29.31 -3.92
C PHE A 200 -9.85 -30.06 -4.86
N SER A 201 -10.13 -31.32 -4.54
CA SER A 201 -11.07 -32.14 -5.33
C SER A 201 -12.53 -31.74 -5.10
N ASN A 202 -12.84 -31.17 -3.95
CA ASN A 202 -14.18 -30.73 -3.54
C ASN A 202 -14.18 -29.23 -3.25
N ASP A 203 -15.37 -28.63 -3.25
CA ASP A 203 -15.55 -27.23 -2.86
C ASP A 203 -15.30 -27.07 -1.36
N ILE A 204 -14.37 -26.16 -1.02
CA ILE A 204 -14.02 -25.80 0.35
C ILE A 204 -14.51 -24.39 0.62
N TYR A 205 -15.61 -24.28 1.36
CA TYR A 205 -16.28 -23.01 1.67
C TYR A 205 -15.55 -22.17 2.72
N THR A 206 -14.85 -22.80 3.65
CA THR A 206 -14.11 -22.13 4.73
C THR A 206 -12.70 -22.68 4.83
N ARG A 207 -11.73 -21.78 4.95
CA ARG A 207 -10.30 -22.12 5.01
C ARG A 207 -9.62 -21.33 6.13
N ASP A 208 -9.57 -21.93 7.32
CA ASP A 208 -9.01 -21.28 8.50
C ASP A 208 -7.48 -21.25 8.45
N LEU A 209 -6.88 -22.29 7.86
CA LEU A 209 -5.45 -22.37 7.57
C LEU A 209 -5.12 -21.95 6.14
N GLU A 210 -5.42 -20.69 5.81
CA GLU A 210 -4.93 -20.04 4.59
C GLU A 210 -4.36 -18.66 4.89
N VAL A 211 -3.24 -18.34 4.25
CA VAL A 211 -2.62 -17.03 4.37
C VAL A 211 -1.78 -16.73 3.15
N MET A 212 -1.58 -15.44 2.93
CA MET A 212 -0.73 -14.94 1.87
C MET A 212 0.51 -14.32 2.50
N VAL A 213 1.67 -14.73 2.01
CA VAL A 213 2.97 -14.36 2.55
C VAL A 213 3.84 -13.96 1.38
N ASP A 214 4.12 -12.65 1.27
CA ASP A 214 4.75 -12.03 0.11
C ASP A 214 4.10 -12.51 -1.21
N ASN A 215 4.87 -13.17 -2.07
CA ASN A 215 4.44 -13.69 -3.37
C ASN A 215 3.84 -15.11 -3.33
N CYS A 216 3.54 -15.64 -2.15
CA CYS A 216 3.04 -16.99 -1.96
C CYS A 216 1.64 -17.02 -1.33
N TYR A 217 0.73 -17.75 -1.97
CA TYR A 217 -0.48 -18.25 -1.31
C TYR A 217 -0.14 -19.57 -0.62
N VAL A 218 -0.37 -19.66 0.68
CA VAL A 218 -0.14 -20.87 1.48
C VAL A 218 -1.46 -21.32 2.08
N VAL A 219 -1.79 -22.59 1.88
CA VAL A 219 -3.04 -23.17 2.38
C VAL A 219 -2.81 -24.61 2.82
N ALA A 220 -3.45 -25.03 3.90
CA ALA A 220 -3.45 -26.44 4.28
C ALA A 220 -4.10 -27.33 3.19
N ASP A 221 -3.68 -28.58 3.07
CA ASP A 221 -4.29 -29.52 2.13
C ASP A 221 -5.64 -30.04 2.65
N TYR A 222 -6.72 -29.34 2.30
CA TYR A 222 -8.10 -29.70 2.63
C TYR A 222 -8.64 -30.95 1.93
N ASN A 223 -7.83 -31.64 1.11
CA ASN A 223 -8.16 -33.00 0.68
C ASN A 223 -7.90 -34.04 1.79
N SER A 224 -7.18 -33.64 2.85
CA SER A 224 -6.92 -34.49 4.02
C SER A 224 -8.21 -34.78 4.79
N LYS A 225 -8.34 -36.01 5.33
CA LYS A 225 -9.60 -36.45 5.98
C LYS A 225 -9.67 -36.25 7.49
N TYR A 226 -8.54 -36.15 8.17
CA TYR A 226 -8.47 -36.18 9.64
C TYR A 226 -7.63 -35.05 10.22
N GLU A 227 -6.45 -34.81 9.65
CA GLU A 227 -5.46 -33.86 10.15
C GLU A 227 -4.69 -33.29 8.95
N PHE A 228 -4.14 -32.08 9.10
CA PHE A 228 -3.25 -31.48 8.12
C PHE A 228 -1.81 -31.94 8.38
N SER A 229 -1.18 -32.47 7.33
CA SER A 229 0.25 -32.81 7.29
C SER A 229 0.95 -32.19 6.08
N ASN A 230 0.22 -31.55 5.18
CA ASN A 230 0.74 -30.92 3.98
C ASN A 230 0.16 -29.51 3.86
N PHE A 231 1.00 -28.59 3.41
CA PHE A 231 0.60 -27.24 3.04
C PHE A 231 0.97 -27.01 1.58
N ILE A 232 -0.01 -26.58 0.79
CA ILE A 232 0.15 -26.24 -0.62
C ILE A 232 0.63 -24.80 -0.69
N VAL A 233 1.69 -24.57 -1.44
CA VAL A 233 2.23 -23.23 -1.71
C VAL A 233 2.08 -22.95 -3.19
N VAL A 234 1.46 -21.81 -3.53
CA VAL A 234 1.29 -21.33 -4.90
C VAL A 234 2.01 -19.99 -5.04
N ASN A 235 2.98 -19.91 -5.96
CA ASN A 235 3.64 -18.65 -6.28
C ASN A 235 2.73 -17.80 -7.18
N LEU A 236 2.40 -16.58 -6.74
CA LEU A 236 1.46 -15.69 -7.44
C LEU A 236 2.02 -15.17 -8.78
N MET A 237 3.33 -15.13 -8.95
CA MET A 237 3.98 -14.56 -10.15
C MET A 237 3.95 -15.53 -11.33
N ASN A 238 4.08 -16.83 -11.09
CA ASN A 238 4.18 -17.85 -12.14
C ASN A 238 3.17 -18.99 -12.02
N GLY A 239 2.44 -19.09 -10.91
CA GLY A 239 1.48 -20.16 -10.64
C GLY A 239 2.12 -21.51 -10.31
N ASN A 240 3.43 -21.55 -10.03
CA ASN A 240 4.10 -22.78 -9.64
C ASN A 240 3.59 -23.25 -8.28
N LYS A 241 3.28 -24.55 -8.21
CA LYS A 241 2.80 -25.22 -7.01
C LYS A 241 3.91 -26.04 -6.37
N SER A 242 4.08 -25.91 -5.06
CA SER A 242 4.90 -26.81 -4.23
C SER A 242 4.12 -27.26 -3.00
N ILE A 243 4.67 -28.22 -2.26
CA ILE A 243 4.08 -28.76 -1.03
C ILE A 243 5.13 -28.74 0.07
N ILE A 244 4.81 -28.08 1.18
CA ILE A 244 5.56 -28.19 2.43
C ILE A 244 4.97 -29.36 3.21
N LYS A 245 5.77 -30.39 3.44
CA LYS A 245 5.37 -31.57 4.20
C LYS A 245 5.75 -31.39 5.66
N SER A 246 4.80 -31.64 6.55
CA SER A 246 4.98 -31.66 7.99
C SER A 246 5.00 -33.11 8.48
N ASN A 247 5.93 -33.42 9.38
CA ASN A 247 5.86 -34.65 10.18
C ASN A 247 4.91 -34.49 11.39
N LYS A 248 4.34 -33.30 11.58
CA LYS A 248 3.35 -32.99 12.60
C LYS A 248 1.94 -33.21 12.05
N LYS A 249 1.05 -33.61 12.94
CA LYS A 249 -0.36 -33.85 12.68
C LYS A 249 -1.14 -32.68 13.26
N ILE A 250 -1.42 -31.69 12.43
CA ILE A 250 -2.09 -30.45 12.83
C ILE A 250 -3.60 -30.67 12.73
N SER A 251 -4.33 -30.43 13.81
CA SER A 251 -5.76 -30.65 13.83
C SER A 251 -6.51 -29.68 12.92
N PHE A 252 -7.72 -30.04 12.50
CA PHE A 252 -8.60 -29.12 11.77
C PHE A 252 -9.09 -27.96 12.63
N ASP A 253 -9.08 -28.12 13.96
CA ASP A 253 -9.35 -27.06 14.93
C ASP A 253 -8.06 -26.26 15.22
N SER A 254 -7.54 -25.65 14.17
CA SER A 254 -6.35 -24.81 14.21
C SER A 254 -6.62 -23.50 13.49
N TYR A 255 -5.91 -22.44 13.88
CA TYR A 255 -5.98 -21.14 13.21
C TYR A 255 -4.60 -20.51 13.08
N ILE A 256 -4.48 -19.56 12.15
CA ILE A 256 -3.26 -18.80 11.94
C ILE A 256 -3.24 -17.62 12.91
N GLN A 257 -2.22 -17.56 13.77
CA GLN A 257 -2.01 -16.45 14.70
C GLN A 257 -1.39 -15.25 14.00
N GLY A 258 -0.50 -15.47 13.02
CA GLY A 258 0.12 -14.39 12.27
C GLY A 258 1.31 -14.84 11.44
N VAL A 259 1.94 -13.86 10.78
CA VAL A 259 3.08 -14.04 9.88
C VAL A 259 4.18 -13.06 10.27
N VAL A 260 5.40 -13.57 10.44
CA VAL A 260 6.60 -12.77 10.72
C VAL A 260 7.76 -13.36 9.92
N ASP A 261 8.51 -12.53 9.18
CA ASP A 261 9.70 -12.94 8.41
C ASP A 261 9.49 -14.15 7.48
N ARG A 262 8.33 -14.21 6.81
CA ARG A 262 7.88 -15.34 5.96
C ARG A 262 7.59 -16.66 6.68
N SER A 263 7.60 -16.67 8.00
CA SER A 263 7.11 -17.77 8.83
C SER A 263 5.65 -17.54 9.23
N ILE A 264 4.84 -18.59 9.09
CA ILE A 264 3.42 -18.62 9.47
C ILE A 264 3.29 -19.34 10.81
N TYR A 265 2.67 -18.68 11.79
CA TYR A 265 2.46 -19.23 13.12
C TYR A 265 1.03 -19.76 13.24
N ILE A 266 0.91 -21.05 13.53
CA ILE A 266 -0.36 -21.78 13.58
C ILE A 266 -0.55 -22.31 15.00
N TYR A 267 -1.69 -21.99 15.62
CA TYR A 267 -2.07 -22.60 16.89
C TYR A 267 -3.10 -23.70 16.66
N ASP A 268 -2.76 -24.89 17.14
CA ASP A 268 -3.63 -26.07 17.15
C ASP A 268 -4.31 -26.17 18.50
N ARG A 269 -5.60 -25.84 18.54
CA ARG A 269 -6.37 -25.76 19.79
C ARG A 269 -6.54 -27.15 20.41
N SER A 270 -6.80 -28.16 19.58
CA SER A 270 -7.01 -29.54 20.02
C SER A 270 -5.78 -30.12 20.68
N ASN A 271 -4.60 -29.88 20.11
CA ASN A 271 -3.33 -30.40 20.63
C ASN A 271 -2.63 -29.44 21.60
N LYS A 272 -3.11 -28.19 21.73
CA LYS A 272 -2.50 -27.11 22.54
C LYS A 272 -1.05 -26.84 22.15
N LYS A 273 -0.77 -26.80 20.85
CA LYS A 273 0.58 -26.63 20.29
C LYS A 273 0.61 -25.49 19.29
N GLN A 274 1.72 -24.79 19.25
CA GLN A 274 2.03 -23.81 18.22
C GLN A 274 3.08 -24.36 17.26
N TYR A 275 2.82 -24.17 15.98
CA TYR A 275 3.72 -24.53 14.90
C TYR A 275 4.19 -23.29 14.15
N GLU A 276 5.46 -23.28 13.76
CA GLU A 276 6.05 -22.33 12.83
C GLU A 276 6.25 -23.03 11.49
N LEU A 277 5.55 -22.58 10.46
CA LEU A 277 5.72 -23.01 9.08
C LEU A 277 6.54 -21.97 8.33
N ASP A 278 7.79 -22.30 8.04
CA ASP A 278 8.73 -21.43 7.34
C ASP A 278 8.75 -21.77 5.84
N ILE A 279 8.38 -20.78 5.02
CA ILE A 279 8.29 -20.92 3.57
C ILE A 279 9.67 -21.00 2.91
N ASN A 280 10.70 -20.38 3.51
CA ASN A 280 12.05 -20.36 2.96
C ASN A 280 12.73 -21.72 3.16
N SER A 281 12.63 -22.28 4.38
CA SER A 281 13.21 -23.59 4.69
C SER A 281 12.32 -24.77 4.30
N ASN A 282 11.07 -24.52 3.89
CA ASN A 282 10.05 -25.53 3.60
C ASN A 282 9.86 -26.54 4.75
N ASN A 283 9.81 -26.03 5.99
CA ASN A 283 9.75 -26.85 7.18
C ASN A 283 8.65 -26.40 8.15
N VAL A 284 8.21 -27.32 9.00
CA VAL A 284 7.24 -27.06 10.07
C VAL A 284 7.83 -27.51 11.40
N LEU A 285 7.99 -26.56 12.31
CA LEU A 285 8.55 -26.79 13.64
C LEU A 285 7.48 -26.58 14.71
N GLU A 286 7.54 -27.35 15.79
CA GLU A 286 6.78 -27.03 17.01
C GLU A 286 7.58 -25.99 17.78
N VAL A 287 6.96 -24.85 18.09
CA VAL A 287 7.62 -23.69 18.72
C VAL A 287 6.95 -23.21 20.00
N GLY A 288 5.83 -23.83 20.37
CA GLY A 288 5.14 -23.55 21.62
C GLY A 288 4.20 -24.67 22.05
N ASN A 289 4.05 -24.85 23.35
CA ASN A 289 3.23 -25.88 23.98
C ASN A 289 2.96 -25.50 25.46
N PRO A 290 2.22 -26.31 26.26
CA PRO A 290 1.89 -25.95 27.64
C PRO A 290 3.09 -25.75 28.56
N ASP A 291 4.22 -26.39 28.27
CA ASP A 291 5.42 -26.34 29.11
C ASP A 291 6.30 -25.12 28.78
N THR A 292 6.33 -24.70 27.51
CA THR A 292 7.20 -23.61 27.03
C THR A 292 6.47 -22.28 26.83
N GLY A 293 5.14 -22.28 26.89
CA GLY A 293 4.31 -21.15 26.44
C GLY A 293 4.25 -21.04 24.92
N ILE A 294 3.52 -20.03 24.44
CA ILE A 294 3.23 -19.78 23.04
C ILE A 294 3.86 -18.45 22.61
N LYS A 295 4.59 -18.43 21.50
CA LYS A 295 5.17 -17.18 20.96
C LYS A 295 4.05 -16.24 20.52
N TYR A 296 4.16 -14.97 20.91
CA TYR A 296 3.24 -13.90 20.55
C TYR A 296 4.01 -12.71 20.00
N TYR A 297 3.61 -12.24 18.82
CA TYR A 297 4.17 -11.03 18.23
C TYR A 297 3.31 -9.83 18.62
N ASN A 298 3.91 -8.92 19.37
CA ASN A 298 3.26 -7.73 19.90
C ASN A 298 4.06 -6.49 19.49
N ASN A 299 3.55 -5.76 18.51
CA ASN A 299 4.07 -4.47 18.05
C ASN A 299 5.60 -4.48 17.83
N GLY A 300 6.09 -5.41 17.01
CA GLY A 300 7.52 -5.51 16.68
C GLY A 300 8.34 -6.36 17.65
N LYS A 301 7.75 -6.92 18.70
CA LYS A 301 8.46 -7.67 19.74
C LYS A 301 7.89 -9.07 19.93
N TRP A 302 8.77 -10.01 20.25
CA TRP A 302 8.39 -11.37 20.62
C TRP A 302 8.22 -11.48 22.13
N GLU A 303 7.06 -12.00 22.53
CA GLU A 303 6.66 -12.29 23.90
C GLU A 303 6.20 -13.76 23.97
N TYR A 304 6.05 -14.29 25.19
CA TYR A 304 5.50 -15.62 25.42
C TYR A 304 4.23 -15.50 26.26
N LEU A 305 3.15 -16.10 25.77
CA LEU A 305 1.86 -16.15 26.46
C LEU A 305 1.65 -17.52 27.10
N GLU A 306 0.92 -17.54 28.20
CA GLU A 306 0.46 -18.79 28.81
C GLU A 306 -0.74 -19.34 28.04
N ILE A 307 -0.82 -20.68 27.89
CA ILE A 307 -1.92 -21.32 27.16
C ILE A 307 -3.31 -21.03 27.75
N ASN A 308 -3.40 -20.72 29.04
CA ASN A 308 -4.66 -20.34 29.67
C ASN A 308 -5.28 -19.08 29.05
N GLU A 309 -4.47 -18.20 28.47
CA GLU A 309 -4.93 -16.97 27.79
C GLU A 309 -5.59 -17.30 26.44
N LEU A 310 -5.16 -18.37 25.77
CA LEU A 310 -5.69 -18.86 24.49
C LEU A 310 -7.00 -19.66 24.59
N SER A 311 -7.54 -19.84 25.80
CA SER A 311 -8.74 -20.65 26.05
C SER A 311 -10.06 -19.90 25.87
N LYS A 312 -10.01 -18.57 25.75
CA LYS A 312 -11.21 -17.70 25.73
C LYS A 312 -11.55 -17.19 24.33
N GLU A 313 -10.53 -16.91 23.52
CA GLU A 313 -10.65 -16.35 22.18
C GLU A 313 -9.39 -16.63 21.35
N ASP A 314 -9.49 -16.46 20.04
CA ASP A 314 -8.35 -16.58 19.15
C ASP A 314 -7.38 -15.43 19.35
N VAL A 315 -6.14 -15.77 19.71
CA VAL A 315 -5.09 -14.79 19.92
C VAL A 315 -4.33 -14.61 18.61
N ILE A 316 -4.61 -13.49 17.95
CA ILE A 316 -3.94 -13.06 16.72
C ILE A 316 -2.82 -12.08 17.05
N PHE A 317 -1.70 -12.16 16.34
CA PHE A 317 -0.56 -11.27 16.48
C PHE A 317 -0.97 -9.81 16.31
N ASN A 318 -0.44 -8.96 17.18
CA ASN A 318 -0.69 -7.53 17.15
C ASN A 318 0.44 -6.82 16.39
N TYR A 319 0.08 -6.17 15.27
CA TYR A 319 1.02 -5.39 14.46
C TYR A 319 0.97 -3.89 14.76
N GLY A 320 0.23 -3.45 15.79
CA GLY A 320 0.17 -2.04 16.22
C GLY A 320 -1.00 -1.22 15.63
N GLN A 321 -2.10 -1.86 15.23
CA GLN A 321 -3.32 -1.15 14.79
C GLN A 321 -4.04 -0.54 16.00
N THR A 322 -4.35 0.76 15.97
CA THR A 322 -5.03 1.44 17.07
C THR A 322 -6.45 1.86 16.68
N SER A 323 -7.45 1.37 17.41
CA SER A 323 -8.78 1.99 17.43
C SER A 323 -8.70 3.35 18.12
N THR A 324 -9.42 4.36 17.61
CA THR A 324 -9.43 5.71 18.20
C THR A 324 -10.75 6.01 18.91
N ASP A 325 -10.68 6.74 20.02
CA ASP A 325 -11.84 7.34 20.70
C ASP A 325 -12.24 8.69 20.09
N ASN A 326 -11.69 9.06 18.92
CA ASN A 326 -12.00 10.31 18.25
C ASN A 326 -13.48 10.32 17.77
N LEU A 327 -14.27 11.26 18.28
CA LEU A 327 -15.70 11.38 17.94
C LEU A 327 -15.95 11.73 16.46
N GLU A 328 -14.97 12.27 15.73
CA GLU A 328 -15.11 12.60 14.31
C GLU A 328 -14.83 11.40 13.39
N TYR A 329 -13.90 10.52 13.76
CA TYR A 329 -13.41 9.44 12.90
C TYR A 329 -13.60 8.08 13.55
N GLU A 330 -14.23 7.15 12.83
CA GLU A 330 -14.48 5.79 13.31
C GLU A 330 -13.21 4.93 13.31
N ARG A 331 -12.23 5.29 12.48
CA ARG A 331 -10.93 4.63 12.38
C ARG A 331 -9.86 5.63 11.98
N ILE A 332 -8.65 5.45 12.52
CA ILE A 332 -7.45 6.16 12.09
C ILE A 332 -6.37 5.10 11.91
N ASP A 333 -5.75 5.10 10.73
CA ASP A 333 -4.59 4.26 10.45
C ASP A 333 -3.36 5.12 10.17
N THR A 334 -2.18 4.61 10.50
CA THR A 334 -0.90 5.25 10.18
C THR A 334 -0.02 4.29 9.42
N THR A 335 0.70 4.78 8.41
CA THR A 335 1.80 3.99 7.82
C THR A 335 2.93 3.81 8.85
N ASN A 336 3.75 2.77 8.69
CA ASN A 336 4.88 2.47 9.58
C ASN A 336 6.04 3.48 9.53
N TYR A 337 5.90 4.59 8.80
CA TYR A 337 6.88 5.66 8.67
C TYR A 337 6.48 6.83 9.55
N SER A 338 7.33 7.25 10.48
CA SER A 338 6.97 8.30 11.43
C SER A 338 7.00 9.69 10.79
N LYS A 339 7.98 9.95 9.91
CA LYS A 339 8.21 11.27 9.28
C LYS A 339 7.73 11.32 7.84
N THR A 340 7.97 10.27 7.07
CA THR A 340 7.67 10.21 5.64
C THR A 340 6.35 9.49 5.38
N GLY A 341 5.60 9.21 6.43
CA GLY A 341 4.36 8.46 6.39
C GLY A 341 3.11 9.31 6.18
N TYR A 342 2.00 8.60 6.13
CA TYR A 342 0.66 9.16 6.07
C TYR A 342 -0.19 8.68 7.24
N THR A 343 -1.11 9.54 7.66
CA THR A 343 -2.23 9.21 8.52
C THR A 343 -3.51 9.20 7.68
N PHE A 344 -4.30 8.15 7.81
CA PHE A 344 -5.58 7.96 7.13
C PHE A 344 -6.73 8.10 8.13
N TYR A 345 -7.77 8.82 7.73
CA TYR A 345 -8.92 9.12 8.57
C TYR A 345 -10.20 8.63 7.89
N TYR A 346 -10.99 7.87 8.64
CA TYR A 346 -12.23 7.25 8.17
C TYR A 346 -13.43 7.90 8.82
N LYS A 347 -14.14 8.76 8.08
CA LYS A 347 -15.31 9.49 8.57
C LYS A 347 -16.58 8.82 8.09
N LYS A 348 -17.42 8.37 9.02
CA LYS A 348 -18.72 7.77 8.71
C LYS A 348 -19.64 8.81 8.05
N THR A 349 -20.40 8.36 7.06
CA THR A 349 -21.43 9.12 6.35
C THR A 349 -22.66 8.25 6.13
N ASN A 350 -23.74 8.80 5.59
CA ASN A 350 -24.93 8.03 5.26
C ASN A 350 -24.67 6.93 4.20
N ASN A 351 -23.64 7.08 3.39
CA ASN A 351 -23.35 6.21 2.23
C ASN A 351 -22.09 5.34 2.44
N GLY A 352 -21.62 5.19 3.67
CA GLY A 352 -20.38 4.50 4.01
C GLY A 352 -19.40 5.45 4.68
N TYR A 353 -18.17 5.53 4.16
CA TYR A 353 -17.05 6.25 4.78
C TYR A 353 -16.33 7.10 3.77
N ASN A 354 -16.12 8.38 4.11
CA ASN A 354 -15.15 9.21 3.41
C ASN A 354 -13.77 8.93 3.97
N VAL A 355 -12.81 8.71 3.07
CA VAL A 355 -11.43 8.41 3.40
C VAL A 355 -10.57 9.63 3.09
N TYR A 356 -9.93 10.14 4.14
CA TYR A 356 -9.01 11.26 4.05
C TYR A 356 -7.60 10.80 4.37
N ARG A 357 -6.61 11.53 3.87
CA ARG A 357 -5.19 11.32 4.16
C ARG A 357 -4.50 12.63 4.46
N ALA A 358 -3.59 12.64 5.43
CA ALA A 358 -2.69 13.75 5.67
C ALA A 358 -1.24 13.24 5.81
N PRO A 359 -0.23 13.98 5.32
CA PRO A 359 1.16 13.68 5.64
C PRO A 359 1.39 13.78 7.15
N ASN A 360 2.18 12.88 7.74
CA ASN A 360 2.45 12.90 9.19
C ASN A 360 3.10 14.21 9.67
N ARG A 361 3.76 14.94 8.76
CA ARG A 361 4.37 16.26 9.03
C ARG A 361 3.35 17.38 9.19
N ASN A 362 2.16 17.25 8.60
CA ASN A 362 1.09 18.23 8.71
C ASN A 362 -0.28 17.52 8.69
N PRO A 363 -0.72 16.98 9.84
CA PRO A 363 -1.99 16.24 9.95
C PRO A 363 -3.25 17.12 9.81
N GLU A 364 -3.09 18.45 9.87
CA GLU A 364 -4.20 19.40 9.79
C GLU A 364 -4.78 19.48 8.38
N ILE A 365 -3.91 19.48 7.36
CA ILE A 365 -4.32 19.56 5.96
C ILE A 365 -4.59 18.16 5.42
N LYS A 366 -5.87 17.91 5.11
CA LYS A 366 -6.37 16.61 4.68
C LYS A 366 -6.71 16.62 3.21
N THR A 367 -6.36 15.54 2.53
CA THR A 367 -6.76 15.26 1.16
C THR A 367 -7.85 14.19 1.17
N HIS A 368 -8.99 14.47 0.55
CA HIS A 368 -10.02 13.46 0.31
C HIS A 368 -9.58 12.52 -0.82
N LEU A 369 -9.50 11.23 -0.53
CA LEU A 369 -9.06 10.22 -1.49
C LEU A 369 -10.25 9.61 -2.23
N PHE A 370 -11.21 9.05 -1.49
CA PHE A 370 -12.38 8.33 -2.02
C PHE A 370 -13.43 8.06 -0.94
N THR A 371 -14.60 7.59 -1.36
CA THR A 371 -15.66 7.07 -0.49
C THR A 371 -15.77 5.56 -0.66
N VAL A 372 -15.98 4.82 0.45
CA VAL A 372 -16.11 3.35 0.45
C VAL A 372 -17.25 2.91 1.37
N LYS A 373 -17.95 1.82 1.04
CA LYS A 373 -19.07 1.32 1.87
C LYS A 373 -18.64 0.71 3.21
N ASN A 374 -17.48 0.06 3.25
CA ASN A 374 -16.95 -0.64 4.43
C ASN A 374 -15.43 -0.45 4.54
N ILE A 375 -14.93 -0.40 5.77
CA ILE A 375 -13.52 -0.19 6.11
C ILE A 375 -12.85 -1.44 6.71
N SER A 376 -13.51 -2.59 6.69
CA SER A 376 -13.00 -3.85 7.28
C SER A 376 -11.83 -4.45 6.51
N ASN A 377 -11.78 -4.25 5.18
CA ASN A 377 -10.78 -4.86 4.31
C ASN A 377 -10.03 -3.77 3.52
N ILE A 378 -9.26 -2.96 4.25
CA ILE A 378 -8.35 -1.96 3.69
C ILE A 378 -6.92 -2.42 3.94
N LYS A 379 -6.13 -2.46 2.88
CA LYS A 379 -4.73 -2.89 2.90
C LYS A 379 -3.85 -1.81 2.30
N TYR A 380 -2.75 -1.51 2.99
CA TYR A 380 -1.74 -0.55 2.54
C TYR A 380 -0.52 -1.32 2.07
N PHE A 381 -0.11 -1.09 0.83
CA PHE A 381 1.11 -1.67 0.25
C PHE A 381 1.91 -0.54 -0.38
N ASP A 382 3.06 -0.22 0.22
CA ASP A 382 3.87 0.93 -0.16
C ASP A 382 3.04 2.24 -0.22
N ASP A 383 2.83 2.81 -1.41
CA ASP A 383 2.03 4.02 -1.65
C ASP A 383 0.65 3.72 -2.28
N PHE A 384 0.24 2.46 -2.27
CA PHE A 384 -1.07 2.00 -2.74
C PHE A 384 -1.99 1.64 -1.59
N ILE A 385 -3.27 1.91 -1.79
CA ILE A 385 -4.35 1.50 -0.90
C ILE A 385 -5.25 0.55 -1.69
N TYR A 386 -5.40 -0.68 -1.23
CA TYR A 386 -6.31 -1.66 -1.82
C TYR A 386 -7.48 -1.91 -0.88
N PHE A 387 -8.68 -1.99 -1.43
CA PHE A 387 -9.87 -2.20 -0.63
C PHE A 387 -11.00 -2.84 -1.42
N VAL A 388 -11.96 -3.40 -0.69
CA VAL A 388 -13.19 -3.96 -1.24
C VAL A 388 -14.32 -2.95 -1.15
N ASP A 389 -15.00 -2.71 -2.27
CA ASP A 389 -16.23 -1.91 -2.33
C ASP A 389 -17.34 -2.72 -3.01
N GLY A 390 -18.23 -3.29 -2.20
CA GLY A 390 -19.16 -4.33 -2.64
C GLY A 390 -18.42 -5.61 -3.03
N ASN A 391 -18.56 -6.03 -4.28
CA ASN A 391 -17.89 -7.21 -4.84
C ASN A 391 -16.67 -6.85 -5.71
N THR A 392 -16.25 -5.59 -5.71
CA THR A 392 -15.15 -5.09 -6.52
C THR A 392 -13.97 -4.71 -5.63
N VAL A 393 -12.78 -5.20 -5.98
CA VAL A 393 -11.52 -4.75 -5.40
C VAL A 393 -11.02 -3.55 -6.19
N LYS A 394 -10.77 -2.47 -5.48
CA LYS A 394 -10.24 -1.22 -6.01
C LYS A 394 -8.87 -0.94 -5.44
N TYR A 395 -8.12 -0.09 -6.11
CA TYR A 395 -6.92 0.52 -5.55
C TYR A 395 -6.89 2.02 -5.78
N TYR A 396 -6.13 2.71 -4.93
CA TYR A 396 -5.83 4.12 -5.04
C TYR A 396 -4.32 4.37 -4.96
N ASN A 397 -3.82 5.29 -5.81
CA ASN A 397 -2.48 5.89 -5.74
C ASN A 397 -2.51 7.30 -6.33
N ASP A 398 -1.64 8.21 -5.86
CA ASP A 398 -1.67 9.62 -6.28
C ASP A 398 -1.43 9.82 -7.79
N LYS A 399 -0.65 8.93 -8.43
CA LYS A 399 -0.35 8.98 -9.87
C LYS A 399 -1.45 8.41 -10.75
N MET A 400 -2.32 7.57 -10.20
CA MET A 400 -3.31 6.79 -10.96
C MET A 400 -4.75 7.04 -10.51
N GLY A 401 -4.96 7.71 -9.38
CA GLY A 401 -6.28 7.90 -8.79
C GLY A 401 -6.91 6.57 -8.36
N LEU A 402 -8.23 6.55 -8.32
CA LEU A 402 -9.03 5.39 -7.93
C LEU A 402 -9.36 4.51 -9.15
N LYS A 403 -8.97 3.23 -9.10
CA LYS A 403 -9.19 2.27 -10.18
C LYS A 403 -9.85 0.99 -9.66
N SER A 404 -10.70 0.37 -10.49
CA SER A 404 -11.24 -0.96 -10.24
C SER A 404 -10.26 -2.01 -10.78
N LEU A 405 -9.74 -2.89 -9.93
CA LEU A 405 -8.80 -3.93 -10.35
C LEU A 405 -9.53 -5.16 -10.88
N PHE A 406 -10.42 -5.72 -10.06
CA PHE A 406 -11.22 -6.87 -10.42
C PHE A 406 -12.52 -6.91 -9.63
N LYS A 407 -13.48 -7.68 -10.12
CA LYS A 407 -14.74 -8.01 -9.49
C LYS A 407 -14.81 -9.51 -9.26
N ASN A 408 -15.35 -9.93 -8.12
CA ASN A 408 -15.69 -11.33 -7.84
C ASN A 408 -17.13 -11.42 -7.34
N ASP A 409 -18.01 -11.96 -8.17
CA ASP A 409 -19.45 -12.07 -7.85
C ASP A 409 -19.72 -12.91 -6.58
N GLU A 410 -18.78 -13.77 -6.16
CA GLU A 410 -18.91 -14.59 -4.94
C GLU A 410 -18.68 -13.82 -3.63
N PHE A 411 -18.07 -12.63 -3.66
CA PHE A 411 -17.80 -11.85 -2.44
C PHE A 411 -19.08 -11.40 -1.71
N ASP A 412 -20.20 -11.29 -2.43
CA ASP A 412 -21.49 -10.95 -1.84
C ASP A 412 -22.12 -12.12 -1.07
N PHE A 413 -21.69 -13.36 -1.35
CA PHE A 413 -22.28 -14.59 -0.80
C PHE A 413 -21.39 -15.29 0.21
N ASN A 414 -20.07 -15.18 0.05
CA ASN A 414 -19.11 -15.84 0.93
C ASN A 414 -18.01 -14.87 1.39
N SER A 415 -18.14 -14.39 2.63
CA SER A 415 -17.16 -13.53 3.28
C SER A 415 -15.84 -14.22 3.62
N SER A 416 -15.76 -15.55 3.52
CA SER A 416 -14.51 -16.29 3.72
C SER A 416 -13.55 -16.13 2.54
N LEU A 417 -14.06 -15.79 1.35
CA LEU A 417 -13.21 -15.59 0.17
C LEU A 417 -12.37 -14.33 0.32
N LYS A 418 -11.08 -14.49 0.08
CA LYS A 418 -10.08 -13.44 0.23
C LYS A 418 -9.39 -13.17 -1.10
N TYR A 419 -8.77 -12.00 -1.16
CA TYR A 419 -7.79 -11.66 -2.19
C TYR A 419 -6.49 -11.22 -1.54
N SER A 420 -5.41 -11.30 -2.30
CA SER A 420 -4.13 -10.73 -1.91
C SER A 420 -3.41 -10.09 -3.06
N ILE A 421 -2.51 -9.18 -2.70
CA ILE A 421 -1.69 -8.39 -3.60
C ILE A 421 -0.24 -8.60 -3.19
N TYR A 422 0.63 -8.74 -4.18
CA TYR A 422 2.08 -8.72 -4.04
C TYR A 422 2.65 -7.70 -5.02
N ILE A 423 3.47 -6.78 -4.52
CA ILE A 423 4.15 -5.77 -5.34
C ILE A 423 5.61 -6.21 -5.49
N GLU A 424 6.04 -6.45 -6.72
CA GLU A 424 7.44 -6.71 -7.05
C GLU A 424 8.27 -5.42 -6.87
N LYS A 425 9.35 -5.50 -6.08
CA LYS A 425 10.21 -4.37 -5.71
C LYS A 425 11.44 -4.23 -6.59
#